data_AF-A0A7W8QPE5-F1
#
_entry.id   AF-A0A7W8QPE5-F1
#
_cell.length_a   1.000
_cell.length_b   1.000
_cell.length_c   1.000
_cell.angle_alpha   90.00
_cell.angle_beta   90.00
_cell.angle_gamma   90.00
#
_symmetry.space_group_name_H-M   'P 1'
#
loop_
_entity.id
_entity.type
_entity.pdbx_description
1 polymer ?
#
loop_
_entity_poly.entity_id
_entity_poly.type
_entity_poly.pdbx_seq_one_letter_code
_entity_poly.pdbx_strand_id
1 'polypeptide(L)' 'MLLCEADLAAEAEGEAVHLTPEQAGAAAAKGGAGHLLLTHLGPALSAAEAVRRAAGVFPSGVSHADPGRSLTIG' A
#
# COMPACT_ATOMS: atom_id res chain seq x y z
N MET A 1 -4.86 -11.95 0.87
CA MET A 1 -4.86 -10.47 0.80
C MET A 1 -3.82 -9.94 1.78
N LEU A 2 -3.13 -8.85 1.46
CA LEU A 2 -2.31 -8.09 2.40
C LEU A 2 -2.97 -6.73 2.68
N LEU A 3 -3.14 -6.37 3.95
CA LEU A 3 -3.45 -5.01 4.39
C LEU A 3 -2.13 -4.36 4.83
N CYS A 4 -1.73 -3.25 4.21
CA CYS A 4 -0.42 -2.66 4.43
C CYS A 4 -0.48 -1.14 4.47
N GLU A 5 0.37 -0.52 5.27
CA GLU A 5 0.53 0.94 5.30
C GLU A 5 1.27 1.47 4.05
N ALA A 6 1.07 2.75 3.75
CA ALA A 6 1.90 3.50 2.80
C ALA A 6 1.97 4.97 3.22
N ASP A 7 2.73 5.24 4.28
CA ASP A 7 2.83 6.56 4.89
C ASP A 7 3.78 7.49 4.11
N LEU A 8 4.89 6.96 3.61
CA LEU A 8 5.96 7.78 3.06
C LEU A 8 5.75 8.08 1.57
N ALA A 9 5.74 9.36 1.20
CA ALA A 9 5.69 9.77 -0.19
C ALA A 9 6.99 9.47 -0.96
N ALA A 10 8.12 9.34 -0.27
CA ALA A 10 9.41 8.93 -0.83
C ALA A 10 10.20 8.21 0.26
N GLU A 11 11.20 7.43 -0.13
CA GLU A 11 12.09 6.84 0.85
C GLU A 11 12.76 7.95 1.67
N ALA A 12 12.77 7.79 2.99
CA ALA A 12 13.43 8.73 3.88
C ALA A 12 14.92 8.39 3.98
N GLU A 13 15.76 9.41 4.10
CA GLU A 13 17.18 9.23 4.43
C GLU A 13 17.29 8.79 5.90
N GLY A 14 17.93 7.65 6.15
CA GLY A 14 18.11 7.08 7.49
C GLY A 14 17.13 5.95 7.80
N GLU A 15 16.86 5.73 9.09
CA GLU A 15 16.02 4.62 9.55
C GLU A 15 14.53 4.97 9.37
N ALA A 16 13.99 4.64 8.20
CA ALA A 16 12.57 4.76 7.91
C ALA A 16 11.82 3.59 8.56
N VAL A 17 10.90 3.90 9.49
CA VAL A 17 10.05 2.90 10.17
C VAL A 17 8.72 2.66 9.44
N HIS A 18 8.46 3.42 8.38
CA HIS A 18 7.26 3.34 7.57
C HIS A 18 7.55 3.03 6.10
N LEU A 19 6.53 2.56 5.39
CA LEU A 19 6.64 2.17 3.98
C LEU A 19 6.20 3.27 3.00
N THR A 20 6.85 3.28 1.84
CA THR A 20 6.31 3.92 0.62
C THR A 20 5.28 3.01 -0.07
N PRO A 21 4.44 3.55 -0.99
CA PRO A 21 3.54 2.72 -1.79
C PRO A 21 4.26 1.60 -2.57
N GLU A 22 5.44 1.88 -3.13
CA GLU A 22 6.25 0.90 -3.85
C GLU A 22 6.72 -0.24 -2.93
N GLN A 23 7.15 0.10 -1.72
CA GLN A 23 7.60 -0.88 -0.73
C GLN A 23 6.44 -1.75 -0.23
N ALA A 24 5.24 -1.17 -0.04
CA ALA A 24 4.04 -1.92 0.26
C ALA A 24 3.68 -2.89 -0.89
N GLY A 25 3.80 -2.43 -2.14
CA GLY A 25 3.67 -3.27 -3.34
C GLY A 25 4.66 -4.42 -3.36
N ALA A 26 5.93 -4.15 -3.09
CA ALA A 26 6.98 -5.17 -3.02
C ALA A 26 6.73 -6.19 -1.91
N ALA A 27 6.23 -5.76 -0.75
CA ALA A 27 5.84 -6.65 0.35
C ALA A 27 4.70 -7.59 -0.05
N ALA A 28 3.67 -7.08 -0.75
CA ALA A 28 2.57 -7.89 -1.27
C ALA A 28 3.04 -8.93 -2.29
N ALA A 29 3.90 -8.52 -3.22
CA ALA A 29 4.49 -9.40 -4.23
C ALA A 29 5.33 -10.51 -3.58
N LYS A 30 6.24 -10.15 -2.66
CA LYS A 30 7.09 -11.09 -1.94
C LYS A 30 6.29 -12.06 -1.08
N GLY A 31 5.20 -11.59 -0.49
CA GLY A 31 4.29 -12.42 0.32
C GLY A 31 3.34 -13.30 -0.49
N GLY A 32 3.36 -13.22 -1.83
CA GLY A 32 2.44 -13.98 -2.69
C GLY A 32 0.97 -13.63 -2.48
N ALA A 33 0.67 -12.38 -2.06
CA ALA A 33 -0.70 -11.95 -1.86
C ALA A 33 -1.47 -11.92 -3.21
N GLY A 34 -2.78 -12.19 -3.16
CA GLY A 34 -3.66 -12.01 -4.33
C GLY A 34 -4.21 -10.58 -4.49
N HIS A 35 -4.13 -9.75 -3.44
CA HIS A 35 -4.62 -8.37 -3.45
C HIS A 35 -3.92 -7.57 -2.35
N LEU A 36 -3.60 -6.31 -2.62
CA LEU A 36 -3.05 -5.34 -1.68
C LEU A 36 -4.09 -4.27 -1.36
N LEU A 37 -4.45 -4.16 -0.09
CA LEU A 37 -5.27 -3.08 0.45
C LEU A 37 -4.35 -2.10 1.20
N LEU A 38 -4.21 -0.89 0.66
CA LEU A 38 -3.43 0.18 1.30
C LEU A 38 -4.26 0.86 2.40
N THR A 39 -3.63 1.15 3.53
CA THR A 39 -4.19 1.92 4.65
C THR A 39 -3.13 2.89 5.19
N HIS A 40 -3.47 3.69 6.20
CA HIS A 40 -2.54 4.59 6.90
C HIS A 40 -1.69 5.40 5.91
N LEU A 41 -2.37 6.08 4.98
CA LEU A 41 -1.68 6.94 4.02
C LEU A 41 -1.22 8.21 4.71
N GLY A 42 0.03 8.59 4.44
CA GLY A 42 0.58 9.81 4.95
C GLY A 42 -0.07 11.03 4.31
N PRO A 43 -0.06 12.19 4.98
CA PRO A 43 -0.80 13.38 4.54
C PRO A 43 -0.30 13.96 3.22
N ALA A 44 0.90 13.59 2.77
CA ALA A 44 1.47 13.99 1.50
C ALA A 44 1.00 13.13 0.30
N LEU A 45 0.27 12.04 0.55
CA LEU A 45 -0.19 11.11 -0.48
C LEU A 45 -1.70 11.19 -0.66
N SER A 46 -2.14 11.29 -1.92
CA SER A 46 -3.54 10.98 -2.26
C SER A 46 -3.73 9.47 -2.39
N ALA A 47 -4.94 8.97 -2.08
CA ALA A 47 -5.26 7.55 -2.24
C ALA A 47 -5.04 7.06 -3.68
N ALA A 48 -5.41 7.86 -4.67
CA ALA A 48 -5.21 7.53 -6.08
C ALA A 48 -3.73 7.43 -6.46
N GLU A 49 -2.89 8.31 -5.91
CA GLU A 49 -1.45 8.26 -6.12
C GLU A 49 -0.81 7.04 -5.48
N ALA A 50 -1.14 6.75 -4.22
CA ALA A 50 -0.63 5.58 -3.51
C ALA A 50 -1.00 4.28 -4.23
N VAL A 51 -2.26 4.14 -4.66
CA VAL A 51 -2.73 2.98 -5.43
C VAL A 51 -1.96 2.84 -6.74
N ARG A 52 -1.82 3.93 -7.52
CA ARG A 52 -1.10 3.90 -8.79
C ARG A 52 0.37 3.47 -8.63
N ARG A 53 1.03 4.01 -7.61
CA ARG A 53 2.45 3.73 -7.33
C ARG A 53 2.68 2.29 -6.88
N ALA A 54 1.88 1.82 -5.92
CA ALA A 54 1.93 0.43 -5.48
C ALA A 54 1.58 -0.56 -6.62
N ALA A 55 0.60 -0.22 -7.47
CA ALA A 55 0.21 -1.04 -8.61
C ALA A 55 1.32 -1.14 -9.68
N GLY A 56 2.24 -0.18 -9.75
CA GLY A 56 3.43 -0.26 -10.60
C GLY A 56 4.39 -1.40 -10.21
N VAL A 57 4.34 -1.83 -8.95
CA VAL A 57 5.17 -2.94 -8.43
C VAL A 57 4.36 -4.23 -8.25
N PHE A 58 3.09 -4.11 -7.88
CA PHE A 58 2.18 -5.23 -7.65
C PHE A 58 0.94 -5.14 -8.55
N PRO A 59 0.98 -5.71 -9.77
CA PRO A 59 -0.10 -5.55 -10.76
C PRO A 59 -1.33 -6.42 -10.48
N SER A 60 -1.26 -7.36 -9.53
CA SER A 60 -2.33 -8.34 -9.27
C SER A 60 -3.58 -7.76 -8.60
N GLY A 61 -3.54 -6.51 -8.14
CA GLY A 61 -4.70 -5.80 -7.59
C GLY A 61 -4.35 -4.92 -6.39
N VAL A 62 -4.58 -3.61 -6.52
CA VAL A 62 -4.32 -2.64 -5.46
C VAL A 62 -5.56 -1.77 -5.25
N SER A 63 -5.95 -1.57 -3.99
CA SER A 63 -6.99 -0.60 -3.62
C SER A 63 -6.66 0.09 -2.31
N HIS A 64 -7.37 1.18 -2.00
CA HIS A 64 -7.27 1.90 -0.73
C HIS A 64 -8.41 1.50 0.22
N ALA A 65 -8.14 1.52 1.54
CA ALA A 65 -9.11 1.32 2.59
C ALA A 65 -9.81 2.64 2.93
N ASP A 66 -11.13 2.69 2.76
CA ASP A 66 -11.94 3.86 3.11
C ASP A 66 -12.56 3.71 4.51
N PRO A 67 -12.69 4.79 5.30
CA PRO A 67 -13.33 4.73 6.60
C PRO A 67 -14.74 4.12 6.53
N GLY A 68 -15.03 3.15 7.41
CA GLY A 68 -16.31 2.45 7.46
C GLY A 68 -16.48 1.34 6.42
N ARG A 69 -15.52 1.15 5.49
CA ARG A 69 -15.54 0.02 4.56
C ARG A 69 -15.29 -1.31 5.29
N SER A 70 -16.09 -2.32 4.96
CA SER A 70 -15.90 -3.70 5.42
C SER A 70 -15.59 -4.63 4.26
N LEU A 71 -14.72 -5.61 4.49
CA LEU A 71 -14.31 -6.62 3.52
C LEU A 71 -14.30 -8.00 4.17
N THR A 72 -14.75 -9.02 3.44
CA THR A 72 -14.69 -10.42 3.86
C THR A 72 -13.66 -11.15 3.02
N ILE A 73 -12.81 -11.95 3.68
CA ILE A 73 -11.78 -12.76 3.02
C ILE A 73 -12.21 -14.22 3.08
N GLY A 74 -12.23 -14.87 1.92
CA GLY A 74 -12.49 -16.30 1.76
C GLY A 74 -11.23 -17.14 1.90
#